data_AF-A0A348NH69-F1
#
_entry.id   AF-A0A348NH69-F1
#
_cell.length_a   1.000
_cell.length_b   1.000
_cell.length_c   1.000
_cell.angle_alpha   90.00
_cell.angle_beta   90.00
_cell.angle_gamma   90.00
#
_symmetry.space_group_name_H-M   'P 1'
#
loop_
_entity.id
_entity.type
_entity.pdbx_description
1 polymer ?
#
loop_
_entity_poly.entity_id
_entity_poly.type
_entity_poly.pdbx_seq_one_letter_code
_entity_poly.pdbx_strand_id
1 'polypeptide(L)'
;MDYQLKTNKATSDFSSMLSFMEHLNDTSVANYKNVLESTLDVDSWLKALAVAFLVGNPDDYRNDANNYYIFFYEGKAVYIPYDNDQCLGIGWNPFGDQSSDLSYLVNMDIYYQRTAQSWFTTADLPLVVNVLQYEDYQTTYENYLYQYTDPDDGIFDYLEFRSEFLTARALYQDELNQQSHLGVRYFSLEDRWIPESWMSHDMMTAEDYYAQKASFVRASVDYHRTH
;
A
#
# COMPACT_ATOMS: atom_id res chain seq x y z
N MET A 1 16.71 16.59 0.75
CA MET A 1 16.50 15.14 0.62
C MET A 1 15.95 14.71 1.95
N ASP A 2 14.67 14.34 2.00
CA ASP A 2 13.91 14.23 3.26
C ASP A 2 13.87 12.79 3.81
N TYR A 3 14.74 11.92 3.29
CA TYR A 3 14.91 10.56 3.81
C TYR A 3 15.79 10.55 5.06
N GLN A 4 15.42 9.70 6.02
CA GLN A 4 16.18 9.49 7.25
C GLN A 4 16.80 8.10 7.28
N LEU A 5 18.10 8.02 7.54
CA LEU A 5 18.77 6.75 7.81
C LEU A 5 18.18 6.11 9.08
N LYS A 6 17.74 4.86 8.99
CA LYS A 6 17.31 4.07 10.15
C LYS A 6 18.43 3.17 10.70
N THR A 7 19.32 2.68 9.84
CA THR A 7 20.50 1.86 10.19
C THR A 7 21.79 2.54 9.73
N ASN A 8 22.96 2.02 10.15
CA ASN A 8 24.29 2.47 9.71
C ASN A 8 24.56 3.99 9.83
N LYS A 9 23.91 4.66 10.79
CA LYS A 9 23.92 6.13 10.94
C LYS A 9 25.30 6.76 11.13
N ALA A 10 26.28 5.99 11.61
CA ALA A 10 27.64 6.46 11.86
C ALA A 10 28.53 6.43 10.62
N THR A 11 28.18 5.62 9.60
CA THR A 11 29.07 5.31 8.47
C THR A 11 28.42 5.45 7.10
N SER A 12 27.10 5.57 7.03
CA SER A 12 26.36 5.67 5.77
C SER A 12 26.24 7.12 5.28
N ASP A 13 26.33 7.31 3.97
CA ASP A 13 26.41 8.60 3.28
C ASP A 13 25.30 8.79 2.22
N PHE A 14 24.21 8.01 2.28
CA PHE A 14 23.14 7.96 1.28
C PHE A 14 23.57 7.56 -0.15
N SER A 15 24.82 7.17 -0.39
CA SER A 15 25.31 6.82 -1.73
C SER A 15 24.47 5.76 -2.44
N SER A 16 24.07 4.70 -1.75
CA SER A 16 23.19 3.66 -2.33
C SER A 16 21.83 4.21 -2.74
N MET A 17 21.27 5.14 -1.96
CA MET A 17 19.99 5.78 -2.28
C MET A 17 20.13 6.72 -3.47
N LEU A 18 21.20 7.53 -3.53
CA LEU A 18 21.48 8.41 -4.65
C LEU A 18 21.66 7.60 -5.95
N SER A 19 22.48 6.56 -5.92
CA SER A 19 22.70 5.68 -7.08
C SER A 19 21.42 4.99 -7.52
N PHE A 20 20.60 4.53 -6.57
CA PHE A 20 19.30 3.95 -6.89
C PHE A 20 18.37 4.96 -7.58
N MET A 21 18.25 6.18 -7.05
CA MET A 21 17.44 7.23 -7.67
C MET A 21 17.97 7.62 -9.05
N GLU A 22 19.29 7.71 -9.24
CA GLU A 22 19.89 8.00 -10.53
C GLU A 22 19.52 6.93 -11.56
N HIS A 23 19.73 5.65 -11.23
CA HIS A 23 19.38 4.54 -12.12
C HIS A 23 17.87 4.44 -12.36
N LEU A 24 17.05 4.68 -11.34
CA LEU A 24 15.59 4.63 -11.46
C LEU A 24 15.03 5.80 -12.29
N ASN A 25 15.73 6.92 -12.42
CA ASN A 25 15.23 8.07 -13.18
C ASN A 25 15.85 8.19 -14.59
N ASP A 26 16.94 7.48 -14.90
CA ASP A 26 17.53 7.46 -16.24
C ASP A 26 16.88 6.40 -17.14
N THR A 27 15.61 6.63 -17.49
CA THR A 27 14.83 5.75 -18.37
C THR A 27 15.29 5.77 -19.83
N SER A 28 16.23 6.65 -20.18
CA SER A 28 16.76 6.80 -21.54
C SER A 28 17.81 5.73 -21.90
N VAL A 29 18.30 4.99 -20.90
CA VAL A 29 19.34 3.98 -21.07
C VAL A 29 18.85 2.80 -21.91
N ALA A 30 19.68 2.38 -22.87
CA ALA A 30 19.43 1.16 -23.62
C ALA A 30 19.36 -0.05 -22.67
N ASN A 31 18.35 -0.92 -22.84
CA ASN A 31 18.05 -2.04 -21.93
C ASN A 31 17.71 -1.58 -20.49
N TYR A 32 16.95 -0.49 -20.35
CA TYR A 32 16.51 0.03 -19.05
C TYR A 32 15.90 -1.03 -18.12
N LYS A 33 15.18 -2.03 -18.68
CA LYS A 33 14.65 -3.15 -17.90
C LYS A 33 15.74 -3.92 -17.13
N ASN A 34 16.91 -4.14 -17.72
CA ASN A 34 18.04 -4.79 -17.04
C ASN A 34 18.60 -3.90 -15.93
N VAL A 35 18.58 -2.58 -16.12
CA VAL A 35 18.97 -1.62 -15.07
C VAL A 35 18.01 -1.75 -13.88
N LEU A 36 16.70 -1.77 -14.12
CA LEU A 36 15.70 -2.00 -13.07
C LEU A 36 15.94 -3.32 -12.33
N GLU A 37 16.10 -4.44 -13.05
CA GLU A 37 16.33 -5.76 -12.45
C GLU A 37 17.64 -5.85 -11.64
N SER A 38 18.64 -5.05 -12.00
CA SER A 38 19.93 -5.00 -11.29
C SER A 38 19.92 -4.11 -10.05
N THR A 39 18.99 -3.16 -9.98
CA THR A 39 18.97 -2.10 -8.94
C THR A 39 17.78 -2.20 -7.99
N LEU A 40 16.70 -2.88 -8.39
CA LEU A 40 15.48 -3.09 -7.62
C LEU A 40 15.21 -4.59 -7.52
N ASP A 41 14.78 -5.05 -6.35
CA ASP A 41 14.07 -6.32 -6.23
C ASP A 41 12.63 -6.14 -6.76
N VAL A 42 12.48 -6.28 -8.07
CA VAL A 42 11.22 -6.03 -8.79
C VAL A 42 10.12 -6.97 -8.28
N ASP A 43 10.43 -8.22 -8.01
CA ASP A 43 9.44 -9.21 -7.54
C ASP A 43 8.87 -8.82 -6.18
N SER A 44 9.74 -8.49 -5.22
CA SER A 44 9.32 -7.99 -3.91
C SER A 44 8.52 -6.69 -4.00
N TRP A 45 8.88 -5.80 -4.93
CA TRP A 45 8.10 -4.58 -5.19
C TRP A 45 6.70 -4.88 -5.74
N LEU A 46 6.57 -5.78 -6.71
CA LEU A 46 5.26 -6.15 -7.29
C LEU A 46 4.33 -6.79 -6.25
N LYS A 47 4.86 -7.62 -5.34
CA LYS A 47 4.10 -8.16 -4.21
C LYS A 47 3.64 -7.05 -3.27
N ALA A 48 4.55 -6.15 -2.90
CA ALA A 48 4.23 -5.03 -2.02
C ALA A 48 3.19 -4.10 -2.65
N LEU A 49 3.26 -3.86 -3.96
CA LEU A 49 2.29 -3.07 -4.69
C LEU A 49 0.91 -3.72 -4.70
N ALA A 50 0.82 -5.03 -4.92
CA ALA A 50 -0.43 -5.79 -4.86
C ALA A 50 -1.06 -5.72 -3.46
N VAL A 51 -0.27 -5.94 -2.41
CA VAL A 51 -0.76 -5.83 -1.03
C VAL A 51 -1.19 -4.40 -0.72
N ALA A 52 -0.40 -3.38 -1.07
CA ALA A 52 -0.72 -1.97 -0.85
C ALA A 52 -2.05 -1.60 -1.53
N PHE A 53 -2.24 -2.07 -2.77
CA PHE A 53 -3.49 -1.87 -3.49
C PHE A 53 -4.68 -2.54 -2.79
N LEU A 54 -4.52 -3.78 -2.31
CA LEU A 54 -5.57 -4.55 -1.64
C LEU A 54 -5.95 -3.97 -0.28
N VAL A 55 -4.98 -3.61 0.56
CA VAL A 55 -5.28 -3.04 1.88
C VAL A 55 -5.77 -1.60 1.77
N GLY A 56 -5.37 -0.87 0.73
CA GLY A 56 -5.88 0.47 0.44
C GLY A 56 -5.55 1.47 1.54
N ASN A 57 -4.29 1.85 1.65
CA ASN A 57 -3.85 2.92 2.55
C ASN A 57 -3.83 4.28 1.81
N PRO A 58 -4.58 5.30 2.28
CA PRO A 58 -4.64 6.62 1.64
C PRO A 58 -3.31 7.39 1.67
N ASP A 59 -2.39 7.01 2.55
CA ASP A 59 -1.10 7.66 2.80
C ASP A 59 0.09 6.76 2.39
N ASP A 60 -0.16 5.69 1.61
CA ASP A 60 0.92 4.87 1.07
C ASP A 60 1.65 5.55 -0.09
N TYR A 61 2.70 4.90 -0.59
CA TYR A 61 3.49 5.38 -1.72
C TYR A 61 2.63 5.74 -2.94
N ARG A 62 1.54 5.02 -3.20
CA ARG A 62 0.72 5.19 -4.40
C ARG A 62 -0.13 6.46 -4.35
N ASN A 63 -0.57 6.84 -3.16
CA ASN A 63 -1.50 7.95 -2.97
C ASN A 63 -0.81 9.21 -2.44
N ASP A 64 0.21 9.10 -1.58
CA ASP A 64 0.89 10.25 -0.96
C ASP A 64 2.44 10.15 -0.98
N ALA A 65 3.01 9.23 -1.76
CA ALA A 65 4.46 9.02 -1.83
C ALA A 65 5.13 8.84 -0.44
N ASN A 66 4.40 8.23 0.50
CA ASN A 66 4.74 8.15 1.92
C ASN A 66 4.64 6.70 2.46
N ASN A 67 5.01 6.48 3.73
CA ASN A 67 4.85 5.23 4.47
C ASN A 67 5.59 4.02 3.89
N TYR A 68 6.89 4.20 3.61
CA TYR A 68 7.77 3.11 3.23
C TYR A 68 9.22 3.32 3.69
N TYR A 69 9.95 2.21 3.70
CA TYR A 69 11.40 2.17 3.74
C TYR A 69 11.94 1.60 2.44
N ILE A 70 13.14 2.05 2.07
CA ILE A 70 13.98 1.37 1.08
C ILE A 70 15.16 0.75 1.83
N PHE A 71 15.27 -0.57 1.75
CA PHE A 71 16.40 -1.32 2.29
C PHE A 71 17.33 -1.74 1.15
N PHE A 72 18.63 -1.52 1.32
CA PHE A 72 19.62 -1.93 0.33
C PHE A 72 20.30 -3.23 0.76
N TYR A 73 20.13 -4.27 -0.05
CA TYR A 73 20.73 -5.60 0.16
C TYR A 73 21.38 -6.09 -1.13
N GLU A 74 22.66 -6.45 -1.05
CA GLU A 74 23.44 -6.99 -2.19
C GLU A 74 23.34 -6.13 -3.47
N GLY A 75 23.28 -4.80 -3.31
CA GLY A 75 23.21 -3.85 -4.43
C GLY A 75 21.80 -3.55 -4.95
N LYS A 76 20.76 -4.22 -4.43
CA LYS A 76 19.36 -3.99 -4.80
C LYS A 76 18.60 -3.24 -3.73
N ALA A 77 17.69 -2.37 -4.16
CA ALA A 77 16.65 -1.78 -3.34
C ALA A 77 15.53 -2.80 -3.09
N VAL A 78 15.08 -2.88 -1.84
CA VAL A 78 13.91 -3.64 -1.41
C VAL A 78 12.94 -2.66 -0.78
N TYR A 79 11.73 -2.59 -1.33
CA TYR A 79 10.65 -1.77 -0.79
C TYR A 79 10.01 -2.46 0.41
N ILE A 80 9.78 -1.72 1.48
CA ILE A 80 9.15 -2.22 2.70
C ILE A 80 8.02 -1.25 3.07
N PRO A 81 6.74 -1.67 3.01
CA PRO A 81 5.64 -0.83 3.45
C PRO A 81 5.70 -0.61 4.96
N TYR A 82 5.19 0.53 5.40
CA TYR A 82 5.09 0.91 6.81
C TYR A 82 3.73 1.60 7.06
N ASP A 83 3.37 1.82 8.32
CA ASP A 83 2.19 2.60 8.75
C ASP A 83 0.85 2.25 8.09
N ASN A 84 0.43 0.99 8.22
CA ASN A 84 -0.84 0.50 7.67
C ASN A 84 -1.96 0.49 8.72
N ASP A 85 -2.01 1.48 9.61
CA ASP A 85 -3.10 1.64 10.58
C ASP A 85 -4.38 2.24 9.96
N GLN A 86 -4.21 3.03 8.89
CA GLN A 86 -5.25 3.57 8.01
C GLN A 86 -5.40 2.70 6.75
N CYS A 87 -6.11 1.59 6.85
CA CYS A 87 -6.37 0.71 5.72
C CYS A 87 -7.69 -0.04 5.91
N LEU A 88 -8.04 -0.91 4.95
CA LEU A 88 -9.17 -1.83 5.00
C LEU A 88 -10.51 -1.11 5.16
N GLY A 89 -10.71 -0.02 4.41
CA GLY A 89 -11.95 0.77 4.41
C GLY A 89 -12.04 1.78 5.54
N ILE A 90 -10.97 1.93 6.33
CA ILE A 90 -10.87 2.87 7.45
C ILE A 90 -9.68 3.78 7.19
N GLY A 91 -9.88 5.08 7.30
CA GLY A 91 -8.85 6.05 6.94
C GLY A 91 -9.29 7.49 7.06
N TRP A 92 -8.34 8.39 6.82
CA TRP A 92 -8.63 9.77 6.46
C TRP A 92 -8.74 9.89 4.94
N ASN A 93 -9.55 10.83 4.45
CA ASN A 93 -9.60 11.16 3.02
C ASN A 93 -8.58 12.27 2.71
N PRO A 94 -7.58 12.00 1.85
CA PRO A 94 -6.50 12.95 1.61
C PRO A 94 -6.74 13.93 0.46
N PHE A 95 -7.88 13.83 -0.23
CA PHE A 95 -8.13 14.60 -1.46
C PHE A 95 -8.79 15.96 -1.24
N GLY A 96 -9.09 16.34 0.01
CA GLY A 96 -9.65 17.64 0.36
C GLY A 96 -11.04 17.91 -0.21
N ASP A 97 -11.63 16.97 -0.95
CA ASP A 97 -13.07 16.93 -1.14
C ASP A 97 -13.69 16.70 0.26
N GLN A 98 -14.73 17.45 0.62
CA GLN A 98 -15.39 17.26 1.92
C GLN A 98 -16.15 15.92 1.98
N SER A 99 -15.91 15.02 1.04
CA SER A 99 -16.49 13.70 1.07
C SER A 99 -15.74 12.88 2.09
N SER A 100 -16.51 12.14 2.88
CA SER A 100 -15.99 11.05 3.68
C SER A 100 -15.74 9.78 2.88
N ASP A 101 -15.86 9.86 1.55
CA ASP A 101 -16.01 8.70 0.71
C ASP A 101 -14.66 8.03 0.43
N LEU A 102 -14.44 6.90 1.08
CA LEU A 102 -13.29 6.03 0.88
C LEU A 102 -13.54 4.98 -0.23
N SER A 103 -14.64 5.08 -0.98
CA SER A 103 -14.98 4.13 -2.06
C SER A 103 -13.90 4.02 -3.12
N TYR A 104 -13.10 5.08 -3.34
CA TYR A 104 -11.95 5.05 -4.25
C TYR A 104 -10.89 3.99 -3.84
N LEU A 105 -10.79 3.65 -2.56
CA LEU A 105 -9.91 2.57 -2.10
C LEU A 105 -10.40 1.20 -2.58
N VAL A 106 -11.67 1.07 -2.94
CA VAL A 106 -12.28 -0.15 -3.46
C VAL A 106 -12.35 -0.16 -4.98
N ASN A 107 -12.87 0.90 -5.59
CA ASN A 107 -13.37 0.90 -6.97
C ASN A 107 -12.48 1.61 -8.01
N MET A 108 -11.21 1.84 -7.69
CA MET A 108 -10.24 2.38 -8.65
C MET A 108 -9.57 1.27 -9.44
N ASP A 109 -9.38 1.49 -10.74
CA ASP A 109 -8.65 0.58 -11.62
C ASP A 109 -7.28 0.19 -11.06
N ILE A 110 -6.87 -1.06 -11.27
CA ILE A 110 -5.63 -1.63 -10.69
C ILE A 110 -4.34 -0.93 -11.14
N TYR A 111 -4.38 -0.17 -12.24
CA TYR A 111 -3.26 0.62 -12.74
C TYR A 111 -3.37 2.12 -12.40
N TYR A 112 -4.52 2.56 -11.90
CA TYR A 112 -4.76 3.97 -11.60
C TYR A 112 -4.24 4.34 -10.21
N GLN A 113 -3.46 5.41 -10.14
CA GLN A 113 -2.98 6.01 -8.89
C GLN A 113 -3.61 7.38 -8.70
N ARG A 114 -4.46 7.52 -7.68
CA ARG A 114 -5.07 8.81 -7.32
C ARG A 114 -4.13 9.52 -6.36
N THR A 115 -3.37 10.49 -6.84
CA THR A 115 -2.44 11.24 -6.01
C THR A 115 -3.18 12.28 -5.16
N ALA A 116 -2.97 12.24 -3.86
CA ALA A 116 -3.67 13.07 -2.88
C ALA A 116 -3.23 14.53 -2.91
N GLN A 117 -1.97 14.76 -3.24
CA GLN A 117 -1.36 16.07 -3.12
C GLN A 117 -1.24 16.76 -4.46
N SER A 118 -1.43 18.08 -4.46
CA SER A 118 -1.29 18.91 -5.66
C SER A 118 0.16 19.08 -6.14
N TRP A 119 1.15 18.70 -5.32
CA TRP A 119 2.57 18.86 -5.61
C TRP A 119 3.17 17.68 -6.39
N PHE A 120 2.45 16.58 -6.60
CA PHE A 120 2.89 15.48 -7.45
C PHE A 120 1.74 14.78 -8.19
N THR A 121 2.11 14.04 -9.22
CA THR A 121 1.21 13.28 -10.09
C THR A 121 1.67 11.81 -10.20
N THR A 122 0.90 10.95 -10.86
CA THR A 122 1.32 9.56 -11.12
C THR A 122 2.67 9.47 -11.83
N ALA A 123 3.03 10.47 -12.67
CA ALA A 123 4.32 10.50 -13.35
C ALA A 123 5.51 10.65 -12.38
N ASP A 124 5.26 11.18 -11.19
CA ASP A 124 6.24 11.36 -10.11
C ASP A 124 6.36 10.13 -9.19
N LEU A 125 5.71 9.01 -9.55
CA LEU A 125 5.81 7.72 -8.87
C LEU A 125 6.67 6.74 -9.70
N PRO A 126 8.00 6.92 -9.74
CA PRO A 126 8.87 6.20 -10.67
C PRO A 126 8.82 4.67 -10.46
N LEU A 127 8.63 4.16 -9.25
CA LEU A 127 8.47 2.71 -9.04
C LEU A 127 7.23 2.13 -9.72
N VAL A 128 6.12 2.88 -9.75
CA VAL A 128 4.89 2.43 -10.44
C VAL A 128 5.10 2.57 -11.95
N VAL A 129 5.48 3.76 -12.40
CA VAL A 129 5.60 4.08 -13.84
C VAL A 129 6.65 3.20 -14.51
N ASN A 130 7.83 3.08 -13.91
CA ASN A 130 8.95 2.41 -14.56
C ASN A 130 8.84 0.89 -14.52
N VAL A 131 8.17 0.32 -13.52
CA VAL A 131 7.97 -1.13 -13.45
C VAL A 131 6.74 -1.52 -14.28
N LEU A 132 5.59 -0.89 -14.08
CA LEU A 132 4.37 -1.26 -14.77
C LEU A 132 4.29 -0.81 -16.24
N GLN A 133 5.34 -0.19 -16.81
CA GLN A 133 5.42 0.00 -18.26
C GLN A 133 5.70 -1.30 -19.04
N TYR A 134 6.12 -2.37 -18.36
CA TYR A 134 6.45 -3.66 -18.98
C TYR A 134 5.32 -4.68 -18.79
N GLU A 135 4.85 -5.26 -19.90
CA GLU A 135 3.71 -6.19 -19.94
C GLU A 135 3.91 -7.45 -19.07
N ASP A 136 5.13 -7.96 -18.96
CA ASP A 136 5.39 -9.13 -18.12
C ASP A 136 5.39 -8.81 -16.62
N TYR A 137 5.72 -7.58 -16.24
CA TYR A 137 5.55 -7.09 -14.86
C TYR A 137 4.09 -6.79 -14.55
N GLN A 138 3.32 -6.25 -15.51
CA GLN A 138 1.86 -6.14 -15.40
C GLN A 138 1.22 -7.51 -15.17
N THR A 139 1.56 -8.50 -16.01
CA THR A 139 1.09 -9.89 -15.86
C THR A 139 1.43 -10.46 -14.48
N THR A 140 2.65 -10.22 -13.98
CA THR A 140 3.11 -10.69 -12.66
C THR A 140 2.33 -10.02 -11.53
N TYR A 141 2.12 -8.70 -11.60
CA TYR A 141 1.30 -7.94 -10.66
C TYR A 141 -0.14 -8.46 -10.60
N GLU A 142 -0.76 -8.65 -11.76
CA GLU A 142 -2.11 -9.21 -11.87
C GLU A 142 -2.20 -10.62 -11.30
N ASN A 143 -1.18 -11.46 -11.51
CA ASN A 143 -1.11 -12.79 -10.92
C ASN A 143 -1.08 -12.74 -9.39
N TYR A 144 -0.34 -11.79 -8.80
CA TYR A 144 -0.36 -11.59 -7.35
C TYR A 144 -1.71 -11.13 -6.84
N LEU A 145 -2.37 -10.19 -7.53
CA LEU A 145 -3.74 -9.79 -7.18
C LEU A 145 -4.71 -10.97 -7.23
N TYR A 146 -4.63 -11.80 -8.27
CA TYR A 146 -5.43 -13.02 -8.41
C TYR A 146 -5.18 -14.03 -7.30
N GLN A 147 -3.90 -14.30 -7.01
CA GLN A 147 -3.48 -15.23 -5.97
C GLN A 147 -3.93 -14.75 -4.59
N TYR A 148 -3.75 -13.46 -4.29
CA TYR A 148 -4.06 -12.93 -2.96
C TYR A 148 -5.56 -12.82 -2.72
N THR A 149 -6.37 -12.70 -3.77
CA THR A 149 -7.84 -12.64 -3.70
C THR A 149 -8.49 -13.94 -4.14
N ASP A 150 -7.76 -15.06 -4.13
CA ASP A 150 -8.36 -16.37 -4.40
C ASP A 150 -9.39 -16.71 -3.30
N PRO A 151 -10.64 -17.08 -3.66
CA PRO A 151 -11.67 -17.38 -2.67
C PRO A 151 -11.41 -18.65 -1.85
N ASP A 152 -10.53 -19.54 -2.31
CA ASP A 152 -10.23 -20.80 -1.63
C ASP A 152 -8.97 -20.72 -0.77
N ASP A 153 -7.92 -20.02 -1.22
CA ASP A 153 -6.61 -19.98 -0.53
C ASP A 153 -5.89 -18.61 -0.53
N GLY A 154 -6.58 -17.54 -0.90
CA GLY A 154 -6.03 -16.19 -0.93
C GLY A 154 -5.67 -15.64 0.45
N ILE A 155 -4.60 -14.85 0.52
CA ILE A 155 -4.17 -14.21 1.79
C ILE A 155 -5.03 -13.01 2.18
N PHE A 156 -5.78 -12.43 1.24
CA PHE A 156 -6.69 -11.31 1.49
C PHE A 156 -8.06 -11.86 1.91
N ASP A 157 -8.08 -12.47 3.09
CA ASP A 157 -9.22 -13.19 3.65
C ASP A 157 -9.74 -12.51 4.93
N TYR A 158 -11.04 -12.23 4.97
CA TYR A 158 -11.66 -11.55 6.11
C TYR A 158 -11.77 -12.47 7.34
N LEU A 159 -11.99 -13.77 7.17
CA LEU A 159 -12.11 -14.70 8.29
C LEU A 159 -10.77 -14.86 9.02
N GLU A 160 -9.67 -14.91 8.27
CA GLU A 160 -8.31 -14.94 8.81
C GLU A 160 -7.98 -13.61 9.53
N PHE A 161 -8.23 -12.47 8.88
CA PHE A 161 -8.09 -11.14 9.52
C PHE A 161 -8.91 -11.05 10.82
N ARG A 162 -10.16 -11.50 10.80
CA ARG A 162 -11.05 -11.48 11.96
C ARG A 162 -10.54 -12.42 13.05
N SER A 163 -9.99 -13.58 12.71
CA SER A 163 -9.37 -14.51 13.65
C SER A 163 -8.19 -13.87 14.39
N GLU A 164 -7.30 -13.21 13.64
CA GLU A 164 -6.15 -12.48 14.20
C GLU A 164 -6.60 -11.30 15.06
N PHE A 165 -7.59 -10.52 14.61
CA PHE A 165 -8.19 -9.44 15.40
C PHE A 165 -8.75 -9.96 16.73
N LEU A 166 -9.48 -11.08 16.71
CA LEU A 166 -10.05 -11.68 17.92
C LEU A 166 -8.97 -12.16 18.89
N THR A 167 -7.87 -12.70 18.36
CA THR A 167 -6.70 -13.11 19.16
C THR A 167 -6.05 -11.90 19.82
N ALA A 168 -5.77 -10.84 19.06
CA ALA A 168 -5.22 -9.61 19.60
C ALA A 168 -6.16 -8.96 20.64
N ARG A 169 -7.46 -8.92 20.34
CA ARG A 169 -8.47 -8.36 21.24
C ARG A 169 -8.49 -9.08 22.59
N ALA A 170 -8.46 -10.42 22.57
CA ALA A 170 -8.45 -11.22 23.79
C ALA A 170 -7.19 -10.98 24.66
N LEU A 171 -6.07 -10.62 24.03
CA LEU A 171 -4.80 -10.37 24.72
C LEU A 171 -4.65 -8.95 25.27
N TYR A 172 -5.32 -7.96 24.67
CA TYR A 172 -5.00 -6.55 24.92
C TYR A 172 -6.20 -5.66 25.27
N GLN A 173 -7.44 -6.11 25.08
CA GLN A 173 -8.62 -5.26 25.27
C GLN A 173 -8.74 -4.72 26.70
N ASP A 174 -8.48 -5.56 27.70
CA ASP A 174 -8.65 -5.17 29.11
C ASP A 174 -7.64 -4.09 29.49
N GLU A 175 -6.37 -4.26 29.11
CA GLU A 175 -5.29 -3.31 29.35
C GLU A 175 -5.55 -1.98 28.65
N LEU A 176 -5.95 -2.03 27.37
CA LEU A 176 -6.18 -0.83 26.57
C LEU A 176 -7.37 -0.02 27.07
N ASN A 177 -8.48 -0.69 27.41
CA ASN A 177 -9.68 -0.01 27.89
C ASN A 177 -9.51 0.52 29.32
N GLN A 178 -8.84 -0.21 30.21
CA GLN A 178 -8.66 0.21 31.61
C GLN A 178 -7.67 1.35 31.76
N GLN A 179 -6.54 1.29 31.05
CA GLN A 179 -5.48 2.27 31.21
C GLN A 179 -5.62 3.47 30.28
N SER A 180 -6.52 3.39 29.27
CA SER A 180 -6.66 4.39 28.20
C SER A 180 -5.31 4.76 27.57
N HIS A 181 -4.37 3.80 27.54
CA HIS A 181 -2.96 4.05 27.25
C HIS A 181 -2.71 4.68 25.88
N LEU A 182 -3.59 4.41 24.91
CA LEU A 182 -3.52 4.93 23.55
C LEU A 182 -4.64 5.94 23.23
N GLY A 183 -5.40 6.39 24.22
CA GLY A 183 -6.61 7.19 23.99
C GLY A 183 -7.76 6.42 23.30
N VAL A 184 -7.53 5.14 23.00
CA VAL A 184 -8.52 4.23 22.42
C VAL A 184 -9.52 3.84 23.50
N ARG A 185 -10.81 4.09 23.23
CA ARG A 185 -11.90 3.75 24.16
C ARG A 185 -12.47 2.35 23.93
N TYR A 186 -12.26 1.79 22.73
CA TYR A 186 -12.82 0.52 22.30
C TYR A 186 -11.82 -0.26 21.43
N PHE A 187 -11.63 -1.54 21.73
CA PHE A 187 -10.94 -2.47 20.83
C PHE A 187 -11.97 -3.04 19.83
N SER A 188 -12.28 -2.27 18.78
CA SER A 188 -13.38 -2.55 17.85
C SER A 188 -12.92 -2.47 16.40
N LEU A 189 -13.58 -3.27 15.54
CA LEU A 189 -13.47 -3.16 14.08
C LEU A 189 -14.37 -2.04 13.52
N GLU A 190 -15.42 -1.68 14.26
CA GLU A 190 -16.49 -0.78 13.81
C GLU A 190 -16.46 0.57 14.55
N ASP A 191 -15.94 0.59 15.78
CA ASP A 191 -15.89 1.79 16.62
C ASP A 191 -14.44 2.28 16.78
N ARG A 192 -14.04 3.27 15.98
CA ARG A 192 -12.78 4.01 16.21
C ARG A 192 -13.07 5.45 16.63
N TRP A 193 -12.34 5.93 17.64
CA TRP A 193 -12.30 7.36 17.91
C TRP A 193 -11.36 8.02 16.91
N ILE A 194 -11.93 8.68 15.91
CA ILE A 194 -11.25 9.56 14.98
C ILE A 194 -11.78 10.98 15.27
N PRO A 195 -10.94 12.03 15.28
CA PRO A 195 -11.45 13.40 15.43
C PRO A 195 -12.51 13.67 14.36
N GLU A 196 -13.63 14.33 14.73
CA GLU A 196 -14.77 14.55 13.82
C GLU A 196 -14.37 15.23 12.50
N SER A 197 -13.31 16.07 12.51
CA SER A 197 -12.75 16.70 11.31
C SER A 197 -12.00 15.75 10.37
N TRP A 198 -11.73 14.52 10.79
CA TRP A 198 -11.05 13.45 10.07
C TRP A 198 -11.98 12.25 9.85
N MET A 199 -13.18 12.25 10.45
CA MET A 199 -14.13 11.16 10.36
C MET A 199 -14.77 11.10 8.99
N SER A 200 -14.58 9.96 8.35
CA SER A 200 -15.45 9.53 7.27
C SER A 200 -16.84 9.18 7.84
N HIS A 201 -17.94 9.75 7.33
CA HIS A 201 -19.32 9.42 7.71
C HIS A 201 -19.85 8.14 7.02
N ASP A 202 -19.10 7.58 6.05
CA ASP A 202 -19.45 6.36 5.29
C ASP A 202 -18.33 5.32 5.42
N MET A 203 -17.89 5.03 6.65
CA MET A 203 -16.89 3.99 6.88
C MET A 203 -17.49 2.62 6.57
N MET A 204 -16.81 1.86 5.72
CA MET A 204 -17.21 0.51 5.36
C MET A 204 -16.76 -0.47 6.45
N THR A 205 -17.58 -1.47 6.76
CA THR A 205 -17.12 -2.54 7.65
C THR A 205 -15.93 -3.26 7.00
N ALA A 206 -15.02 -3.81 7.81
CA ALA A 206 -13.92 -4.59 7.26
C ALA A 206 -14.45 -5.74 6.39
N GLU A 207 -15.53 -6.42 6.80
CA GLU A 207 -16.14 -7.49 6.01
C GLU A 207 -16.58 -7.03 4.61
N ASP A 208 -17.33 -5.92 4.55
CA ASP A 208 -17.78 -5.34 3.29
C ASP A 208 -16.61 -4.88 2.43
N TYR A 209 -15.57 -4.30 3.04
CA TYR A 209 -14.38 -3.86 2.34
C TYR A 209 -13.68 -5.02 1.65
N TYR A 210 -13.42 -6.11 2.38
CA TYR A 210 -12.78 -7.30 1.82
C TYR A 210 -13.59 -7.87 0.66
N ALA A 211 -14.91 -8.04 0.84
CA ALA A 211 -15.79 -8.60 -0.17
C ALA A 211 -15.83 -7.73 -1.44
N GLN A 212 -16.05 -6.42 -1.30
CA GLN A 212 -16.12 -5.51 -2.44
C GLN A 212 -14.76 -5.36 -3.13
N LYS A 213 -13.67 -5.24 -2.36
CA LYS A 213 -12.32 -5.08 -2.89
C LYS A 213 -11.89 -6.31 -3.69
N ALA A 214 -12.06 -7.52 -3.14
CA ALA A 214 -11.71 -8.75 -3.84
C ALA A 214 -12.53 -8.91 -5.13
N SER A 215 -13.85 -8.67 -5.08
CA SER A 215 -14.70 -8.74 -6.27
C SER A 215 -14.29 -7.72 -7.34
N PHE A 216 -13.99 -6.49 -6.94
CA PHE A 216 -13.58 -5.44 -7.88
C PHE A 216 -12.23 -5.74 -8.52
N VAL A 217 -11.23 -6.12 -7.72
CA VAL A 217 -9.86 -6.43 -8.17
C VAL A 217 -9.90 -7.50 -9.25
N ARG A 218 -10.61 -8.61 -9.00
CA ARG A 218 -10.68 -9.71 -9.96
C ARG A 218 -11.34 -9.29 -11.26
N ALA A 219 -12.43 -8.53 -11.19
CA ALA A 219 -13.11 -8.00 -12.37
C ALA A 219 -12.22 -7.01 -13.16
N SER A 220 -11.44 -6.17 -12.49
CA SER A 220 -10.50 -5.25 -13.13
C SER A 220 -9.36 -6.00 -13.81
N VAL A 221 -8.78 -7.02 -13.16
CA VAL A 221 -7.77 -7.88 -13.80
C VAL A 221 -8.33 -8.61 -15.03
N ASP A 222 -9.53 -9.17 -14.94
CA ASP A 222 -10.18 -9.84 -16.09
C ASP A 222 -10.40 -8.90 -17.28
N TYR A 223 -10.74 -7.65 -17.00
CA TYR A 223 -10.86 -6.62 -18.01
C TYR A 223 -9.54 -6.39 -18.74
N HIS A 224 -8.44 -6.17 -18.01
CA HIS A 224 -7.10 -5.92 -18.58
C HIS A 224 -6.50 -7.13 -19.32
N ARG A 225 -6.84 -8.35 -18.91
CA ARG A 225 -6.37 -9.56 -19.62
C ARG A 225 -7.06 -9.81 -20.96
N THR A 226 -8.16 -9.10 -21.21
CA THR A 226 -9.00 -9.32 -22.40
C THR A 226 -9.01 -8.13 -23.38
N HIS A 227 -8.31 -7.03 -23.06
CA HIS A 227 -8.27 -5.80 -23.86
C HIS A 227 -6.83 -5.26 -23.97
#